data_AF-A0A8J7C0C1-F1
#
_entry.id   AF-A0A8J7C0C1-F1
#
_cell.length_a   1.000
_cell.length_b   1.000
_cell.length_c   1.000
_cell.angle_alpha   90.00
_cell.angle_beta   90.00
_cell.angle_gamma   90.00
#
_symmetry.space_group_name_H-M   'P 1'
#
loop_
_entity.id
_entity.type
_entity.pdbx_description
1 polymer ?
#
loop_
_entity_poly.entity_id
_entity_poly.type
_entity_poly.pdbx_seq_one_letter_code
_entity_poly.pdbx_strand_id
1 'polypeptide(L)' 'MPAKPWPQGSIEDRVAFAIEEVRPAIQADGGDVALVGIEGATVQVSLQGACRHCAMANSTLTDFVA' A
#
# COMPACT_ATOMS: atom_id res chain seq x y z
N MET A 1 -12.75 -16.23 -7.67
CA MET A 1 -11.40 -16.08 -8.25
C MET A 1 -10.42 -16.61 -7.21
N PRO A 2 -9.56 -17.60 -7.51
CA PRO A 2 -8.65 -18.11 -6.49
C PRO A 2 -7.61 -17.03 -6.19
N ALA A 3 -7.58 -16.55 -4.95
CA ALA A 3 -6.54 -15.64 -4.48
C ALA A 3 -5.19 -16.31 -4.72
N LYS A 4 -4.25 -15.56 -5.31
CA LYS A 4 -2.88 -16.02 -5.51
C LYS A 4 -2.32 -16.47 -4.15
N PRO A 5 -1.73 -17.67 -4.04
CA PRO A 5 -1.27 -18.19 -2.76
C PRO A 5 -0.19 -17.27 -2.20
N TRP A 6 -0.36 -16.87 -0.93
CA TRP A 6 0.62 -16.04 -0.23
C TRP A 6 1.97 -16.77 -0.16
N PRO A 7 3.10 -16.10 -0.46
CA PRO A 7 4.40 -16.73 -0.37
C PRO A 7 4.73 -17.04 1.10
N GLN A 8 5.23 -18.25 1.35
CA GLN A 8 5.60 -18.75 2.68
C GLN A 8 7.11 -18.53 2.99
N GLY A 9 7.75 -17.62 2.25
CA GLY A 9 9.20 -17.35 2.28
C GLY A 9 9.61 -16.27 3.30
N SER A 10 10.69 -15.53 2.98
CA SER A 10 11.17 -14.39 3.78
C SER A 10 10.07 -13.34 3.94
N ILE A 11 10.18 -12.51 4.99
CA ILE A 11 9.30 -11.35 5.17
C ILE A 11 9.34 -10.45 3.91
N GLU A 12 10.49 -10.39 3.24
CA GLU A 12 10.72 -9.63 2.01
C GLU A 12 9.87 -10.15 0.84
N ASP A 13 9.80 -11.46 0.64
CA ASP A 13 8.94 -12.07 -0.40
C ASP A 13 7.47 -11.76 -0.15
N ARG A 14 7.04 -11.81 1.11
CA ARG A 14 5.66 -11.51 1.51
C ARG A 14 5.33 -10.04 1.29
N VAL A 15 6.26 -9.15 1.62
CA VAL A 15 6.10 -7.71 1.43
C VAL A 15 6.14 -7.35 -0.05
N ALA A 16 7.07 -7.91 -0.84
CA ALA A 16 7.13 -7.69 -2.28
C ALA A 16 5.84 -8.15 -2.96
N PHE A 17 5.32 -9.33 -2.60
CA PHE A 17 4.06 -9.82 -3.11
C PHE A 17 2.88 -8.91 -2.76
N ALA A 18 2.79 -8.47 -1.50
CA ALA A 18 1.75 -7.55 -1.07
C ALA A 18 1.83 -6.20 -1.81
N ILE A 19 3.05 -5.67 -2.00
CA ILE A 19 3.30 -4.42 -2.75
C ILE A 19 2.84 -4.55 -4.21
N GLU A 20 3.14 -5.68 -4.86
CA GLU A 20 2.72 -5.92 -6.24
C GLU A 20 1.19 -6.03 -6.40
N GLU A 21 0.49 -6.55 -5.40
CA GLU A 21 -0.99 -6.60 -5.39
C GLU A 21 -1.61 -5.19 -5.20
N VAL A 22 -0.99 -4.30 -4.42
CA VAL A 22 -1.50 -2.93 -4.19
C VAL A 22 -1.02 -1.90 -5.23
N ARG A 23 0.10 -2.15 -5.91
CA ARG A 23 0.65 -1.28 -6.96
C ARG A 23 -0.39 -0.87 -8.03
N PRO A 24 -1.19 -1.77 -8.63
CA PRO A 24 -2.16 -1.37 -9.64
C PRO A 24 -3.25 -0.42 -9.09
N ALA A 25 -3.64 -0.56 -7.83
CA ALA A 25 -4.58 0.37 -7.19
C ALA A 25 -3.92 1.75 -7.00
N ILE A 26 -2.69 1.78 -6.49
CA ILE A 26 -1.95 3.03 -6.26
C ILE A 26 -1.62 3.73 -7.58
N GLN A 27 -1.30 2.98 -8.65
CA GLN A 27 -1.10 3.52 -10.00
C GLN A 27 -2.39 4.02 -10.64
N ALA A 28 -3.53 3.37 -10.39
CA ALA A 28 -4.84 3.88 -10.80
C ALA A 28 -5.17 5.21 -10.11
N ASP A 29 -4.73 5.40 -8.86
CA ASP A 29 -4.82 6.66 -8.13
C ASP A 29 -3.77 7.70 -8.56
N GLY A 30 -2.92 7.40 -9.56
CA GLY A 30 -1.87 8.30 -10.06
C GLY A 30 -0.63 8.39 -9.16
N GLY A 31 -0.49 7.44 -8.24
CA GLY A 31 0.65 7.24 -7.35
C GLY A 31 1.57 6.12 -7.79
N ASP A 32 2.62 5.89 -7.00
CA ASP A 32 3.47 4.72 -7.03
C ASP A 32 3.93 4.42 -5.59
N VAL A 33 4.38 3.20 -5.34
CA VAL A 33 4.87 2.76 -4.03
C VAL A 33 6.23 2.09 -4.18
N ALA A 34 7.17 2.53 -3.34
CA ALA A 34 8.51 1.99 -3.24
C ALA A 34 8.78 1.50 -1.82
N LEU A 35 9.36 0.30 -1.68
CA LEU A 35 9.80 -0.22 -0.39
C LEU A 35 11.09 0.50 0.02
N VAL A 36 11.10 1.11 1.21
CA VAL A 36 12.27 1.83 1.76
C VAL A 36 13.07 0.93 2.71
N GLY A 37 12.38 0.10 3.49
CA GLY A 37 13.02 -0.83 4.40
C GLY A 37 12.02 -1.66 5.18
N ILE A 38 12.51 -2.76 5.76
CA ILE A 38 11.73 -3.65 6.62
C ILE A 38 12.47 -3.76 7.96
N GLU A 39 11.82 -3.35 9.04
CA GLU A 39 12.33 -3.43 10.41
C GLU A 39 11.47 -4.43 11.19
N GLY A 40 11.85 -5.71 11.12
CA GLY A 40 11.17 -6.81 11.80
C GLY A 40 9.72 -7.00 11.32
N ALA A 41 8.77 -6.43 12.07
CA ALA A 41 7.33 -6.47 11.75
C ALA A 41 6.81 -5.16 11.13
N THR A 42 7.65 -4.13 11.01
CA THR A 42 7.27 -2.82 10.45
C THR A 42 7.88 -2.65 9.07
N VAL A 43 7.07 -2.23 8.09
CA VAL A 43 7.49 -2.01 6.71
C VAL A 43 7.42 -0.51 6.43
N GLN A 44 8.56 0.09 6.10
CA GLN A 44 8.61 1.48 5.64
C GLN A 44 8.47 1.51 4.12
N VAL A 45 7.46 2.22 3.63
CA VAL A 45 7.21 2.45 2.21
C VAL A 45 7.20 3.94 1.91
N SER A 46 7.72 4.32 0.76
CA SER A 46 7.63 5.66 0.20
C SER A 46 6.57 5.64 -0.89
N LEU A 47 5.52 6.44 -0.69
CA LEU A 47 4.50 6.68 -1.70
C LEU A 47 4.99 7.82 -2.60
N GLN A 48 5.22 7.53 -3.87
CA GLN A 48 5.70 8.47 -4.86
C GLN A 48 4.61 8.72 -5.91
N GLY A 49 3.94 9.86 -5.87
CA GLY A 49 3.05 10.27 -6.96
C GLY A 49 1.89 11.14 -6.50
N ALA A 50 0.92 11.36 -7.38
CA ALA A 50 0.18 12.60 -7.56
C ALA A 50 -0.79 13.00 -6.43
N CYS A 51 -0.26 13.34 -5.25
CA CYS A 51 -0.86 14.32 -4.34
C CYS A 51 -0.77 15.75 -4.91
N ARG A 52 -0.97 15.95 -6.22
CA ARG A 52 -1.03 17.28 -6.83
C ARG A 52 -2.45 17.73 -7.18
N HIS A 53 -3.45 16.84 -7.24
CA HIS A 53 -4.78 17.22 -7.76
C HIS A 53 -6.02 16.62 -7.07
N CYS A 54 -5.92 16.01 -5.90
CA CYS A 54 -7.13 15.67 -5.16
C CYS A 54 -7.16 16.32 -3.77
N ALA A 55 -7.89 17.44 -3.71
CA ALA A 55 -8.37 18.10 -2.50
C ALA A 55 -9.40 17.23 -1.74
N MET A 56 -9.14 15.93 -1.60
CA MET A 56 -9.99 14.99 -0.85
C MET A 56 -9.22 14.22 0.24
N ALA A 57 -8.02 14.68 0.61
CA ALA A 57 -7.30 14.20 1.79
C ALA A 57 -7.97 14.57 3.14
N ASN A 58 -9.27 14.94 3.16
CA ASN A 58 -9.97 15.36 4.38
C ASN A 58 -11.48 15.04 4.44
N SER A 59 -11.96 13.96 3.81
CA SER A 59 -13.34 13.50 4.06
C SER A 59 -13.37 12.28 4.98
N THR A 60 -13.28 12.59 6.28
CA THR A 60 -14.12 12.04 7.36
C THR A 60 -14.17 10.53 7.56
N LEU A 61 -13.25 10.00 8.38
CA LEU A 61 -13.48 8.79 9.18
C LEU A 61 -13.94 9.25 10.59
N THR A 62 -15.12 9.86 10.66
CA THR A 62 -15.71 10.34 11.92
C THR A 62 -17.23 10.12 11.96
N ASP A 63 -17.69 8.89 11.70
CA ASP A 63 -19.13 8.55 11.82
C ASP A 63 -19.35 7.19 12.50
N PHE A 64 -18.48 6.79 13.44
CA PHE A 64 -18.75 5.60 14.26
C PHE A 64 -18.22 5.69 15.71
N VAL A 65 -18.32 6.87 16.34
CA VAL A 65 -18.35 6.95 17.80
C VAL A 65 -19.25 8.12 18.25
N ALA A 66 -20.15 7.80 19.19
CA ALA A 66 -21.26 8.57 19.75
C ALA A 66 -22.56 8.60 18.91
#